data_AF-A0A1T4QVH0-F1
#
_entry.id   AF-A0A1T4QVH0-F1
#
_cell.length_a   1.000
_cell.length_b   1.000
_cell.length_c   1.000
_cell.angle_alpha   90.00
_cell.angle_beta   90.00
_cell.angle_gamma   90.00
#
_symmetry.space_group_name_H-M   'P 1'
#
loop_
_entity.id
_entity.type
_entity.pdbx_description
1 polymer ?
#
loop_
_entity_poly.entity_id
_entity_poly.type
_entity_poly.pdbx_seq_one_letter_code
_entity_poly.pdbx_strand_id
1 'polypeptide(L)'
;SFRRLVHRLGMRHLRTRPYTPRTNGKAERLVQTCLREWAYARSYANSEQRAGALPGWLHHYNWHRLHASLGYKPPITRIPLNNVLGLHT
;
A
#
# COMPACT_ATOMS: atom_id res chain seq x y z
N SER A 1 -23.03 -8.00 -4.98
CA SER A 1 -22.80 -6.75 -4.21
C SER A 1 -21.63 -6.92 -3.27
N PHE A 2 -20.88 -5.85 -2.98
CA PHE A 2 -19.67 -5.87 -2.13
C PHE A 2 -19.88 -6.59 -0.79
N ARG A 3 -20.98 -6.28 -0.08
CA ARG A 3 -21.33 -6.90 1.20
C ARG A 3 -21.45 -8.43 1.12
N ARG A 4 -22.04 -8.95 0.03
CA ARG A 4 -22.18 -10.40 -0.19
C ARG A 4 -20.83 -11.08 -0.43
N LEU A 5 -19.92 -10.42 -1.15
CA LEU A 5 -18.57 -10.93 -1.40
C LEU A 5 -17.76 -11.01 -0.10
N VAL A 6 -17.75 -9.94 0.70
CA VAL A 6 -17.07 -9.89 2.00
C VAL A 6 -17.56 -11.02 2.92
N HIS A 7 -18.87 -11.23 3.00
CA HIS A 7 -19.45 -12.32 3.79
C HIS A 7 -19.06 -13.70 3.24
N ARG A 8 -19.09 -13.90 1.92
CA ARG A 8 -18.70 -15.17 1.28
C ARG A 8 -17.24 -15.53 1.56
N LEU A 9 -16.35 -14.54 1.61
CA LEU A 9 -14.92 -14.74 1.89
C LEU A 9 -14.60 -14.84 3.39
N GLY A 10 -15.60 -14.84 4.28
CA GLY A 10 -15.39 -14.86 5.73
C GLY A 10 -14.68 -13.61 6.27
N MET A 11 -14.67 -12.52 5.50
CA MET A 11 -14.01 -11.27 5.88
C MET A 11 -14.96 -10.35 6.66
N ARG A 12 -14.40 -9.50 7.52
CA ARG A 12 -15.15 -8.47 8.25
C ARG A 12 -14.86 -7.08 7.69
N HIS A 13 -15.88 -6.39 7.22
CA HIS A 13 -15.74 -4.98 6.80
C HIS A 13 -15.75 -4.06 8.02
N LEU A 14 -14.60 -3.46 8.32
CA LEU A 14 -14.45 -2.45 9.36
C LEU A 14 -14.48 -1.06 8.72
N ARG A 15 -15.18 -0.11 9.35
CA ARG A 15 -15.23 1.29 8.93
C ARG A 15 -14.53 2.16 9.97
N THR A 16 -13.83 3.18 9.50
CA THR A 16 -13.31 4.24 10.36
C THR A 16 -14.47 5.01 10.98
N ARG A 17 -14.42 5.28 12.27
CA ARG A 17 -15.46 6.07 12.95
C ARG A 17 -15.44 7.50 12.39
N PRO A 18 -16.61 8.14 12.16
CA PRO A 18 -16.65 9.55 11.78
C PRO A 18 -15.80 10.42 12.71
N TYR A 19 -15.11 11.42 12.15
CA TYR A 19 -14.25 12.36 12.87
C TYR A 19 -13.06 11.74 13.62
N THR A 20 -12.59 10.55 13.23
CA THR A 20 -11.40 9.89 13.84
C THR A 20 -10.26 9.63 12.84
N PRO A 21 -9.69 10.69 12.21
CA PRO A 21 -8.69 10.56 11.14
C PRO A 21 -7.43 9.80 11.58
N ARG A 22 -7.09 9.84 12.87
CA ARG A 22 -5.92 9.14 13.44
C ARG A 22 -5.90 7.64 13.10
N THR A 23 -7.07 7.01 12.97
CA THR A 23 -7.17 5.57 12.64
C THR A 23 -6.73 5.24 11.21
N ASN A 24 -6.76 6.23 10.31
CA ASN A 24 -6.43 6.08 8.90
C ASN A 24 -4.99 6.56 8.57
N GLY A 25 -4.25 7.07 9.56
CA GLY A 25 -2.95 7.72 9.33
C GLY A 25 -1.91 6.86 8.61
N LYS A 26 -1.96 5.52 8.73
CA LYS A 26 -1.09 4.62 7.96
C LYS A 26 -1.40 4.65 6.47
N ALA A 27 -2.68 4.60 6.10
CA ALA A 27 -3.10 4.68 4.71
C ALA A 27 -2.83 6.08 4.14
N GLU A 28 -3.12 7.12 4.90
CA GLU A 28 -2.83 8.51 4.52
C GLU A 28 -1.33 8.73 4.28
N ARG A 29 -0.48 8.24 5.18
CA ARG A 29 0.98 8.33 5.02
C ARG A 29 1.46 7.57 3.78
N LEU A 30 0.90 6.40 3.49
CA LEU A 30 1.21 5.65 2.27
C LEU A 30 0.80 6.45 1.02
N VAL A 31 -0.43 6.94 0.97
CA VAL A 31 -0.94 7.74 -0.17
C VAL A 31 -0.09 8.99 -0.38
N GLN A 32 0.23 9.73 0.68
CA GLN A 32 1.09 10.91 0.59
C GLN A 32 2.47 10.58 0.02
N THR A 33 3.04 9.44 0.42
CA THR A 33 4.35 8.98 -0.06
C THR A 33 4.29 8.57 -1.52
N CYS A 34 3.26 7.82 -1.89
CA CYS A 34 2.97 7.39 -3.26
C CYS A 34 2.81 8.58 -4.19
N LEU A 35 2.11 9.63 -3.75
CA LEU A 35 1.97 10.86 -4.53
C LEU A 35 3.33 11.53 -4.78
N ARG A 36 4.14 11.68 -3.74
CA ARG A 36 5.45 12.36 -3.84
C ARG A 36 6.46 11.58 -4.69
N GLU A 37 6.48 10.27 -4.58
CA GLU A 37 7.57 9.44 -5.10
C GLU A 37 7.23 8.62 -6.34
N TRP A 38 5.95 8.40 -6.58
CA TRP A 38 5.48 7.75 -7.79
C TRP A 38 4.74 8.73 -8.68
N ALA A 39 3.67 9.36 -8.19
CA ALA A 39 2.78 10.13 -9.05
C ALA A 39 3.43 11.42 -9.58
N TYR A 40 4.23 12.08 -8.74
CA TYR A 40 4.85 13.38 -9.02
C TYR A 40 6.38 13.37 -9.04
N ALA A 41 7.02 12.22 -8.85
CA ALA A 41 8.49 12.13 -8.89
C ALA A 41 9.09 12.34 -10.28
N ARG A 42 8.29 12.13 -11.33
CA ARG A 42 8.68 12.32 -12.72
C ARG A 42 7.46 12.74 -13.55
N SER A 43 7.72 13.39 -14.67
CA SER A 43 6.68 13.67 -15.67
C SER A 43 6.33 12.39 -16.43
N TYR A 44 5.04 12.09 -16.51
CA TYR A 44 4.51 11.01 -17.34
C TYR A 44 3.77 11.60 -18.53
N ALA A 45 3.86 10.96 -19.70
CA ALA A 45 3.15 11.40 -20.89
C ALA A 45 1.64 11.16 -20.78
N ASN A 46 1.22 10.11 -20.07
CA ASN A 46 -0.19 9.76 -19.87
C ASN A 46 -0.40 8.94 -18.58
N SER A 47 -1.67 8.70 -18.25
CA SER A 47 -2.08 7.93 -17.06
C SER A 47 -1.65 6.47 -17.11
N GLU A 48 -1.60 5.84 -18.30
CA GLU A 48 -1.21 4.45 -18.48
C GLU A 48 0.27 4.24 -18.13
N GLN A 49 1.14 5.12 -18.60
CA GLN A 49 2.57 5.09 -18.25
C GLN A 49 2.76 5.21 -16.73
N ARG A 50 2.00 6.12 -16.09
CA ARG A 50 2.02 6.26 -14.63
C ARG A 50 1.53 4.98 -13.95
N ALA A 51 0.45 4.37 -14.44
CA ALA A 51 -0.06 3.11 -13.90
C ALA A 51 0.96 1.97 -14.07
N GLY A 52 1.66 1.89 -15.20
CA GLY A 52 2.71 0.90 -15.46
C GLY A 52 3.94 1.05 -14.55
N ALA A 53 4.22 2.26 -14.07
CA ALA A 53 5.30 2.50 -13.10
C ALA A 53 4.93 2.10 -11.66
N LEU A 54 3.64 1.96 -11.34
CA LEU A 54 3.16 1.72 -9.97
C LEU A 54 3.64 0.37 -9.40
N PRO A 55 3.58 -0.77 -10.11
CA PRO A 55 4.08 -2.04 -9.59
C PRO A 55 5.54 -2.00 -9.19
N GLY A 56 6.40 -1.39 -10.03
CA GLY A 56 7.82 -1.23 -9.73
C GLY A 56 8.07 -0.38 -8.49
N TRP A 57 7.33 0.73 -8.35
CA TRP A 57 7.41 1.57 -7.15
C TRP A 57 6.93 0.83 -5.89
N LEU A 58 5.83 0.07 -5.97
CA LEU A 58 5.31 -0.73 -4.84
C LEU A 58 6.31 -1.81 -4.41
N HIS A 59 6.95 -2.48 -5.36
CA HIS A 59 7.99 -3.47 -5.07
C HIS A 59 9.16 -2.81 -4.34
N HIS A 60 9.66 -1.68 -4.84
CA HIS A 60 10.71 -0.94 -4.15
C HIS A 60 10.29 -0.50 -2.75
N TYR A 61 9.10 0.09 -2.60
CA TYR A 61 8.57 0.55 -1.32
C TYR A 61 8.46 -0.57 -0.28
N ASN A 62 7.92 -1.73 -0.66
CA ASN A 62 7.68 -2.83 0.26
C ASN A 62 8.95 -3.63 0.60
N TRP A 63 9.85 -3.80 -0.37
CA TRP A 63 10.98 -4.75 -0.25
C TRP A 63 12.35 -4.10 -0.06
N HIS A 64 12.53 -2.85 -0.47
CA HIS A 64 13.87 -2.23 -0.55
C HIS A 64 13.96 -0.94 0.24
N ARG A 65 12.89 -0.17 0.31
CA ARG A 65 12.90 1.15 0.95
C ARG A 65 13.16 1.03 2.44
N LEU A 66 14.18 1.74 2.93
CA LEU A 66 14.49 1.79 4.35
C LEU A 66 13.56 2.78 5.08
N HIS A 67 13.01 2.36 6.22
CA HIS A 67 12.18 3.22 7.08
C HIS A 67 12.87 3.44 8.42
N ALA A 68 13.12 4.70 8.79
CA ALA A 68 13.73 5.05 10.07
C ALA A 68 12.92 4.52 11.28
N SER A 69 11.59 4.58 11.21
CA SER A 69 10.70 4.03 12.24
C SER A 69 10.75 2.49 12.36
N LEU A 70 11.40 1.81 11.41
CA LEU A 70 11.61 0.36 11.40
C LEU A 70 13.08 -0.02 11.64
N GLY A 71 13.90 0.91 12.14
CA GLY A 71 15.34 0.67 12.33
C GLY A 71 16.06 0.48 11.00
N TYR A 72 15.68 1.27 9.98
CA TYR A 72 16.23 1.20 8.63
C TYR A 72 16.07 -0.18 7.98
N LYS A 73 14.91 -0.81 8.20
CA LYS A 73 14.50 -2.04 7.52
C LYS A 73 13.31 -1.78 6.58
N PRO A 74 13.14 -2.58 5.52
CA PRO A 74 11.99 -2.45 4.63
C PRO A 74 10.70 -2.97 5.25
N PRO A 75 9.52 -2.48 4.82
CA PRO A 75 8.22 -2.86 5.39
C PRO A 75 7.95 -4.36 5.41
N ILE A 76 8.42 -5.11 4.42
CA ILE A 76 8.23 -6.57 4.32
C ILE A 76 8.78 -7.30 5.56
N THR A 77 9.81 -6.76 6.22
CA THR A 77 10.39 -7.38 7.43
C THR A 77 9.43 -7.48 8.61
N ARG A 78 8.31 -6.76 8.59
CA ARG A 78 7.27 -6.83 9.62
C ARG A 78 6.23 -7.92 9.40
N ILE A 79 6.20 -8.49 8.20
CA ILE A 79 5.21 -9.50 7.82
C ILE A 79 5.88 -10.86 7.97
N PRO A 80 5.40 -11.76 8.86
CA PRO A 80 5.87 -13.13 8.86
C PRO A 80 5.48 -13.75 7.51
N LEU A 81 6.46 -14.32 6.80
CA LEU A 81 6.35 -14.79 5.40
C LEU A 81 5.32 -15.93 5.19
N ASN A 82 4.62 -16.35 6.23
CA ASN A 82 3.68 -17.46 6.24
C ASN A 82 2.25 -17.07 5.85
N ASN A 83 1.98 -15.83 5.42
CA ASN A 83 0.59 -15.39 5.23
C ASN A 83 0.32 -14.47 4.02
N VAL A 84 0.97 -14.67 2.88
CA VAL A 84 0.57 -13.96 1.65
C VAL A 84 0.78 -14.81 0.41
N LEU A 85 -0.31 -14.94 -0.35
CA LEU A 85 -0.38 -15.36 -1.75
C LEU A 85 0.87 -14.89 -2.51
N GLY A 86 1.64 -15.86 -3.01
CA GLY A 86 2.80 -15.64 -3.85
C GLY A 86 2.40 -14.96 -5.17
N LEU A 87 2.44 -13.63 -5.18
CA LEU A 87 2.32 -12.81 -6.39
C LEU A 87 3.65 -12.12 -6.72
N HIS A 88 4.76 -12.80 -6.42
CA HIS A 88 6.09 -12.35 -6.82
C HIS A 88 6.61 -13.30 -7.91
N THR A 89 6.30 -12.96 -9.16
CA THR A 89 7.12 -13.31 -10.34
C THR A 89 7.33 -12.02 -11.12
#